data_AF-A0A084AXD2-F1
#
_entry.id   AF-A0A084AXD2-F1
#
_cell.length_a   1.000
_cell.length_b   1.000
_cell.length_c   1.000
_cell.angle_alpha   90.00
_cell.angle_beta   90.00
_cell.angle_gamma   90.00
#
_symmetry.space_group_name_H-M   'P 1'
#
loop_
_entity.id
_entity.type
_entity.pdbx_description
1 polymer ?
#
loop_
_entity_poly.entity_id
_entity_poly.type
_entity_poly.pdbx_seq_one_letter_code
_entity_poly.pdbx_strand_id
1 'polypeptide(L)'
;MVYRGPSKACQTCRRRRVKVHPSLPPYPDSGLIAEQCDEKAPCCGGCTRLGLVCAGYSDVFERRHRSETRKVFERNNGHLLPRRRSRGKELAEYPSAIELPTALMVSVETPTNNTTSYMRQSLVLSSPPLDSKSAALGFFFLAYGPGREHDATCSSFELLPALYAKCRADSPLAFATAALALSIHGLWHRLNGNAVLASYNYFEAVSRTKEAIGDPIQSKSNDLLMTTLILEAYESVTIHYKSSSKGCEHLLGSIALIKHRGQMNYRDNISRRVFLAARSKIAYDALVNSRRIMNSSASFLCGRDVGSMPETPAVEVDKLAIRASELSYSVARERLGGVTRHSFLPQTIALAADCIGWIQSLPEDLKSVRIDGDAVAETIKRAGMFGAACDAYASLSIAALRNRHRLIELHAHQLVYQCQSDSDSYLARIIKSRVQCVVDEICASVPYHVGDMTEPINPIHGTYIDLSHIEMPPQTILTARQSAGSMSQHQRQIVSSDPKV
;
A
#
# COMPACT_ATOMS: atom_id res chain seq x y z
N MET A 1 30.64 -3.21 -14.93
CA MET A 1 30.02 -2.00 -15.52
C MET A 1 29.17 -1.35 -14.43
N VAL A 2 29.59 -0.22 -13.85
CA VAL A 2 28.85 0.42 -12.74
C VAL A 2 27.63 1.13 -13.32
N TYR A 3 26.43 0.71 -12.94
CA TYR A 3 25.18 1.37 -13.34
C TYR A 3 25.09 2.74 -12.65
N ARG A 4 25.26 3.84 -13.42
CA ARG A 4 25.20 5.22 -12.90
C ARG A 4 23.79 5.84 -12.91
N GLY A 5 22.75 5.03 -13.04
CA GLY A 5 21.37 5.50 -13.12
C GLY A 5 20.98 6.08 -14.48
N PRO A 6 19.70 6.46 -14.66
CA PRO A 6 19.19 7.04 -15.91
C PRO A 6 19.77 8.45 -16.17
N SER A 7 20.01 8.78 -17.45
CA SER A 7 20.59 10.07 -17.87
C SER A 7 19.75 11.26 -17.37
N LYS A 8 20.41 12.28 -16.82
CA LYS A 8 19.76 13.53 -16.37
C LYS A 8 19.49 14.54 -17.50
N ALA A 9 19.95 14.27 -18.72
CA ALA A 9 19.74 15.16 -19.85
C ALA A 9 18.25 15.37 -20.16
N CYS A 10 17.91 16.55 -20.72
CA CYS A 10 16.58 16.84 -21.25
C CYS A 10 16.21 15.84 -22.37
N GLN A 11 14.92 15.69 -22.68
CA GLN A 11 14.45 14.71 -23.67
C GLN A 11 15.11 14.91 -25.05
N THR A 12 15.21 16.17 -25.50
CA THR A 12 15.84 16.52 -26.78
C THR A 12 17.33 16.11 -26.81
N CYS A 13 18.08 16.37 -25.73
CA CYS A 13 19.47 15.95 -25.61
C CYS A 13 19.63 14.42 -25.50
N ARG A 14 18.71 13.70 -24.83
CA ARG A 14 18.75 12.23 -24.77
C ARG A 14 18.57 11.58 -26.14
N ARG A 15 17.62 12.06 -26.95
CA ARG A 15 17.40 11.56 -28.32
C ARG A 15 18.65 11.73 -29.17
N ARG A 16 19.38 12.83 -28.95
CA ARG A 16 20.65 13.14 -29.61
C ARG A 16 21.88 12.49 -28.97
N ARG A 17 21.72 11.70 -27.90
CA ARG A 17 22.81 11.05 -27.12
C ARG A 17 23.86 12.03 -26.59
N VAL A 18 23.43 13.25 -26.29
CA VAL A 18 24.24 14.31 -25.70
C VAL A 18 24.51 14.01 -24.21
N LYS A 19 25.77 14.18 -23.77
CA LYS A 19 26.19 13.99 -22.37
C LYS A 19 25.79 15.19 -21.50
N VAL A 20 25.69 14.95 -20.19
CA VAL A 20 25.35 15.95 -19.17
C VAL A 20 26.64 16.52 -18.57
N HIS A 21 26.71 17.84 -18.38
CA HIS A 21 27.87 18.47 -17.75
C HIS A 21 27.80 18.32 -16.21
N PRO A 22 28.88 17.91 -15.51
CA PRO A 22 28.93 17.94 -14.06
C PRO A 22 28.90 19.40 -13.58
N SER A 23 28.01 19.74 -12.65
CA SER A 23 27.90 21.09 -12.07
C SER A 23 29.19 21.53 -11.36
N LEU A 24 30.07 22.21 -12.09
CA LEU A 24 31.19 23.02 -11.60
C LEU A 24 31.07 24.43 -12.21
N PRO A 25 31.53 25.48 -11.51
CA PRO A 25 31.36 26.86 -11.97
C PRO A 25 32.11 27.12 -13.29
N PRO A 26 31.63 28.07 -14.13
CA PRO A 26 32.14 28.23 -15.48
C PRO A 26 33.54 28.84 -15.47
N TYR A 27 34.51 28.13 -16.05
CA TYR A 27 35.75 28.74 -16.55
C TYR A 27 35.49 29.20 -17.99
N PRO A 28 35.67 30.48 -18.32
CA PRO A 28 35.40 31.00 -19.65
C PRO A 28 36.66 30.83 -20.51
N ASP A 29 36.95 29.61 -20.98
CA ASP A 29 37.81 29.39 -22.16
C ASP A 29 37.98 27.90 -22.51
N SER A 30 36.89 27.25 -22.94
CA SER A 30 37.04 26.06 -23.79
C SER A 30 35.89 25.97 -24.79
N GLY A 31 36.23 26.09 -26.08
CA GLY A 31 35.31 26.02 -27.21
C GLY A 31 34.68 24.63 -27.46
N LEU A 32 34.51 23.80 -26.43
CA LEU A 32 33.99 22.43 -26.50
C LEU A 32 32.68 22.22 -25.71
N ILE A 33 32.10 23.28 -25.13
CA ILE A 33 30.93 23.21 -24.21
C ILE A 33 29.57 23.32 -24.96
N ALA A 34 29.57 23.45 -26.29
CA ALA A 34 28.32 23.67 -27.05
C ALA A 34 27.40 22.45 -27.14
N GLU A 35 27.92 21.23 -26.96
CA GLU A 35 27.16 19.99 -27.20
C GLU A 35 26.71 19.25 -25.94
N GLN A 36 26.80 19.85 -24.74
CA GLN A 36 26.42 19.18 -23.49
C GLN A 36 25.16 19.79 -22.86
N CYS A 37 24.35 18.95 -22.21
CA CYS A 37 23.15 19.38 -21.49
C CYS A 37 23.55 19.97 -20.13
N ASP A 38 23.18 21.23 -19.87
CA ASP A 38 23.53 22.01 -18.69
C ASP A 38 22.51 21.91 -17.54
N GLU A 39 21.49 21.05 -17.68
CA GLU A 39 20.45 20.77 -16.67
C GLU A 39 19.62 21.99 -16.22
N LYS A 40 19.72 23.15 -16.88
CA LYS A 40 18.89 24.32 -16.58
C LYS A 40 17.42 24.05 -16.92
N ALA A 41 16.52 24.41 -16.01
CA ALA A 41 15.07 24.35 -16.18
C ALA A 41 14.50 25.76 -16.40
N PRO A 42 13.43 25.94 -17.20
CA PRO A 42 12.60 24.91 -17.86
C PRO A 42 13.22 24.32 -19.14
N CYS A 43 14.21 24.99 -19.75
CA CYS A 43 14.89 24.56 -20.97
C CYS A 43 16.41 24.60 -20.81
N CYS A 44 17.12 23.63 -21.40
CA CYS A 44 18.59 23.58 -21.32
C CYS A 44 19.23 24.60 -22.28
N GLY A 45 20.29 25.29 -21.84
CA GLY A 45 20.95 26.33 -22.62
C GLY A 45 21.64 25.80 -23.88
N GLY A 46 21.95 24.50 -23.92
CA GLY A 46 22.44 23.81 -25.13
C GLY A 46 21.40 23.72 -26.24
N CYS A 47 20.13 23.39 -25.91
CA CYS A 47 19.05 23.38 -26.90
C CYS A 47 18.73 24.81 -27.37
N THR A 48 18.69 25.78 -26.46
CA THR A 48 18.41 27.18 -26.79
C THR A 48 19.44 27.77 -27.76
N ARG A 49 20.74 27.57 -27.51
CA ARG A 49 21.81 28.09 -28.38
C ARG A 49 21.82 27.44 -29.77
N LEU A 50 21.39 26.19 -29.86
CA LEU A 50 21.28 25.45 -31.13
C LEU A 50 19.96 25.72 -31.87
N GLY A 51 19.10 26.62 -31.37
CA GLY A 51 17.80 26.93 -31.97
C GLY A 51 16.82 25.75 -31.94
N LEU A 52 17.00 24.77 -31.04
CA LEU A 52 16.17 23.57 -30.96
C LEU A 52 15.05 23.75 -29.92
N VAL A 53 13.87 23.21 -30.22
CA VAL A 53 12.77 23.10 -29.25
C VAL A 53 13.18 22.10 -28.15
N CYS A 54 13.38 22.63 -26.94
CA CYS A 54 13.68 21.81 -25.77
C CYS A 54 12.38 21.22 -25.22
N ALA A 55 12.15 19.92 -25.38
CA ALA A 55 10.99 19.21 -24.84
C ALA A 55 11.05 19.01 -23.30
N GLY A 56 11.84 19.83 -22.60
CA GLY A 56 12.03 19.77 -21.16
C GLY A 56 12.69 18.47 -20.67
N TYR A 57 12.63 18.27 -19.35
CA TYR A 57 13.11 17.06 -18.70
C TYR A 57 11.91 16.17 -18.40
N SER A 58 11.96 14.90 -18.81
CA SER A 58 10.95 13.93 -18.36
C SER A 58 10.88 13.93 -16.84
N ASP A 59 9.65 13.89 -16.35
CA ASP A 59 9.35 13.69 -14.95
C ASP A 59 10.13 12.47 -14.42
N VAL A 60 10.58 12.54 -13.18
CA VAL A 60 11.37 11.50 -12.51
C VAL A 60 10.63 10.15 -12.55
N PHE A 61 9.30 10.18 -12.70
CA PHE A 61 8.41 9.02 -12.76
C PHE A 61 8.49 8.21 -14.07
N GLU A 62 8.69 8.82 -15.26
CA GLU A 62 8.93 8.06 -16.50
C GLU A 62 10.25 7.25 -16.45
N ARG A 63 11.19 7.67 -15.60
CA ARG A 63 12.52 7.02 -15.50
C ARG A 63 12.48 5.71 -14.70
N ARG A 64 11.38 5.42 -13.99
CA ARG A 64 11.29 4.32 -13.01
C ARG A 64 10.38 3.17 -13.43
N HIS A 65 9.52 3.37 -14.44
CA HIS A 65 8.76 2.29 -15.04
C HIS A 65 9.51 1.66 -16.22
N ARG A 66 10.41 0.72 -15.91
CA ARG A 66 10.70 -0.39 -16.82
C ARG A 66 9.83 -1.57 -16.40
N SER A 67 8.86 -1.93 -17.23
CA SER A 67 8.24 -3.26 -17.13
C SER A 67 9.32 -4.30 -17.41
N GLU A 68 9.80 -4.96 -16.35
CA GLU A 68 10.67 -6.13 -16.45
C GLU A 68 9.87 -7.39 -16.84
N THR A 69 8.53 -7.31 -16.87
CA THR A 69 7.61 -8.39 -17.29
C THR A 69 8.00 -8.95 -18.65
N ARG A 70 8.37 -8.08 -19.60
CA ARG A 70 8.81 -8.49 -20.94
C ARG A 70 10.16 -9.21 -20.94
N LYS A 71 11.12 -8.80 -20.10
CA LYS A 71 12.43 -9.47 -20.02
C LYS A 71 12.36 -10.82 -19.33
N VAL A 72 11.48 -10.98 -18.34
CA VAL A 72 11.21 -12.27 -17.71
C VAL A 72 10.46 -13.19 -18.68
N PHE A 73 9.50 -12.65 -19.44
CA PHE A 73 8.79 -13.40 -20.48
C PHE A 73 9.74 -13.85 -21.61
N GLU A 74 10.62 -12.96 -22.10
CA GLU A 74 11.62 -13.29 -23.12
C GLU A 74 12.69 -14.28 -22.61
N ARG A 75 13.01 -14.26 -21.30
CA ARG A 75 13.95 -15.21 -20.67
C ARG A 75 13.35 -16.60 -20.47
N ASN A 76 12.04 -16.69 -20.23
CA ASN A 76 11.34 -17.97 -20.07
C ASN A 76 10.87 -18.59 -21.40
N ASN A 77 10.57 -17.77 -22.42
CA ASN A 77 10.03 -18.23 -23.72
C ASN A 77 11.00 -18.08 -24.90
N GLY A 78 12.31 -18.05 -24.64
CA GLY A 78 13.36 -17.78 -25.64
C GLY A 78 13.49 -18.76 -26.82
N HIS A 79 12.61 -19.76 -26.95
CA HIS A 79 12.65 -20.76 -28.03
C HIS A 79 11.63 -20.57 -29.16
N LEU A 80 10.77 -19.54 -29.14
CA LEU A 80 9.63 -19.48 -30.08
C LEU A 80 9.50 -18.26 -30.99
N LEU A 81 10.48 -17.36 -31.14
CA LEU A 81 10.35 -16.24 -32.10
C LEU A 81 11.63 -15.94 -32.92
N PRO A 82 11.54 -15.80 -34.26
CA PRO A 82 12.69 -15.52 -35.11
C PRO A 82 13.09 -14.03 -35.08
N ARG A 83 14.39 -13.80 -34.88
CA ARG A 83 15.03 -12.49 -34.72
C ARG A 83 15.28 -11.82 -36.08
N ARG A 84 14.47 -10.84 -36.49
CA ARG A 84 14.80 -9.95 -37.62
C ARG A 84 15.76 -8.84 -37.18
N ARG A 85 16.98 -8.84 -37.74
CA ARG A 85 17.95 -7.74 -37.70
C ARG A 85 17.78 -6.89 -38.96
N SER A 86 17.72 -5.57 -38.82
CA SER A 86 18.06 -4.67 -39.94
C SER A 86 18.60 -3.32 -39.46
N ARG A 87 19.74 -2.98 -40.06
CA ARG A 87 20.54 -1.75 -40.02
C ARG A 87 19.75 -0.55 -40.57
N GLY A 88 20.10 0.67 -40.14
CA GLY A 88 19.43 1.91 -40.54
C GLY A 88 20.03 2.67 -41.72
N LYS A 89 19.37 3.79 -42.05
CA LYS A 89 19.80 5.05 -42.72
C LYS A 89 18.53 5.93 -42.82
N GLU A 90 18.45 7.10 -42.20
CA GLU A 90 18.94 8.44 -42.60
C GLU A 90 17.85 9.26 -43.35
N LEU A 91 17.90 10.58 -43.17
CA LEU A 91 16.86 11.62 -43.26
C LEU A 91 16.48 12.08 -44.68
N ALA A 92 15.25 12.59 -44.83
CA ALA A 92 14.75 13.75 -45.64
C ALA A 92 13.22 13.60 -45.73
N GLU A 93 12.32 14.58 -45.81
CA GLU A 93 12.24 16.04 -45.87
C GLU A 93 10.74 16.35 -45.62
N TYR A 94 10.41 17.46 -44.96
CA TYR A 94 9.04 18.00 -44.99
C TYR A 94 8.88 18.88 -46.25
N PRO A 95 7.68 18.94 -46.85
CA PRO A 95 6.88 20.14 -46.59
C PRO A 95 5.39 19.88 -46.35
N SER A 96 4.83 20.87 -45.65
CA SER A 96 3.42 21.16 -45.34
C SER A 96 2.43 20.94 -46.49
N ALA A 97 1.20 20.53 -46.14
CA ALA A 97 -0.08 21.20 -46.48
C ALA A 97 -1.25 20.22 -46.75
N ILE A 98 -2.26 20.31 -45.87
CA ILE A 98 -3.72 20.25 -46.11
C ILE A 98 -4.36 18.92 -46.59
N GLU A 99 -5.36 18.49 -45.80
CA GLU A 99 -6.70 17.99 -46.18
C GLU A 99 -7.16 16.71 -45.46
N LEU A 100 -8.26 16.88 -44.75
CA LEU A 100 -9.09 15.88 -44.08
C LEU A 100 -9.95 15.17 -45.15
N PRO A 101 -10.07 13.83 -45.17
CA PRO A 101 -11.16 13.20 -45.89
C PRO A 101 -12.22 12.66 -44.93
N THR A 102 -13.39 13.29 -45.02
CA THR A 102 -14.67 12.82 -44.55
C THR A 102 -15.15 11.63 -45.39
N ALA A 103 -15.68 10.62 -44.69
CA ALA A 103 -16.59 9.56 -45.13
C ALA A 103 -16.14 8.58 -46.22
N LEU A 104 -16.31 7.29 -45.92
CA LEU A 104 -17.23 6.45 -46.69
C LEU A 104 -17.75 5.31 -45.78
N MET A 105 -19.06 5.29 -45.65
CA MET A 105 -19.85 4.24 -45.01
C MET A 105 -19.75 2.97 -45.86
N VAL A 106 -19.54 1.83 -45.21
CA VAL A 106 -19.93 0.53 -45.75
C VAL A 106 -20.69 -0.20 -44.67
N SER A 107 -22.01 -0.22 -44.83
CA SER A 107 -22.96 -1.05 -44.11
C SER A 107 -22.73 -2.51 -44.47
N VAL A 108 -22.66 -3.38 -43.47
CA VAL A 108 -22.88 -4.82 -43.64
C VAL A 108 -24.00 -5.22 -42.68
N GLU A 109 -25.18 -5.43 -43.25
CA GLU A 109 -26.34 -6.08 -42.61
C GLU A 109 -26.09 -7.60 -42.59
N THR A 110 -26.23 -8.32 -41.47
CA THR A 110 -27.43 -9.07 -41.03
C THR A 110 -26.95 -10.17 -40.04
N PRO A 111 -27.81 -10.95 -39.32
CA PRO A 111 -29.19 -10.72 -38.92
C PRO A 111 -29.42 -10.84 -37.39
N THR A 112 -30.56 -10.29 -37.00
CA THR A 112 -31.27 -10.33 -35.73
C THR A 112 -31.40 -11.70 -35.06
N ASN A 113 -31.22 -11.73 -33.73
CA ASN A 113 -32.05 -12.55 -32.85
C ASN A 113 -32.41 -11.74 -31.59
N ASN A 114 -33.70 -11.45 -31.48
CA ASN A 114 -34.32 -10.65 -30.44
C ASN A 114 -34.40 -11.43 -29.13
N THR A 115 -33.81 -10.88 -28.07
CA THR A 115 -34.33 -11.08 -26.71
C THR A 115 -34.48 -9.72 -26.06
N THR A 116 -35.72 -9.27 -26.04
CA THR A 116 -36.20 -8.04 -25.42
C THR A 116 -35.91 -8.06 -23.92
N SER A 117 -34.90 -7.29 -23.49
CA SER A 117 -34.77 -6.84 -22.11
C SER A 117 -35.17 -5.36 -22.06
N TYR A 118 -36.21 -5.08 -21.28
CA TYR A 118 -36.72 -3.73 -21.06
C TYR A 118 -35.64 -2.83 -20.44
N MET A 119 -34.99 -2.01 -21.28
CA MET A 119 -34.22 -0.86 -20.84
C MET A 119 -35.17 0.14 -20.17
N ARG A 120 -35.27 0.10 -18.83
CA ARG A 120 -35.67 1.30 -18.07
C ARG A 120 -34.56 2.33 -18.26
N GLN A 121 -34.75 3.25 -19.21
CA GLN A 121 -33.97 4.49 -19.28
C GLN A 121 -34.24 5.29 -18.00
N SER A 122 -33.38 5.08 -17.01
CA SER A 122 -33.28 5.99 -15.88
C SER A 122 -32.61 7.26 -16.40
N LEU A 123 -33.39 8.33 -16.56
CA LEU A 123 -32.90 9.69 -16.74
C LEU A 123 -32.21 10.12 -15.44
N VAL A 124 -30.98 9.63 -15.22
CA VAL A 124 -30.13 10.15 -14.16
C VAL A 124 -29.54 11.44 -14.69
N LEU A 125 -29.94 12.58 -14.11
CA LEU A 125 -29.24 13.84 -14.28
C LEU A 125 -27.75 13.59 -14.06
N SER A 126 -26.92 13.88 -15.08
CA SER A 126 -25.47 13.84 -14.94
C SER A 126 -25.07 14.78 -13.81
N SER A 127 -24.68 14.21 -12.67
CA SER A 127 -24.05 14.97 -11.59
C SER A 127 -22.88 15.78 -12.18
N PRO A 128 -22.60 17.01 -11.71
CA PRO A 128 -21.38 17.70 -12.07
C PRO A 128 -20.17 16.79 -11.77
N PRO A 129 -19.11 16.82 -12.60
CA PRO A 129 -17.94 15.99 -12.39
C PRO A 129 -17.38 16.28 -11.00
N LEU A 130 -17.30 15.26 -10.15
CA LEU A 130 -16.71 15.39 -8.82
C LEU A 130 -15.30 15.99 -8.97
N ASP A 131 -14.92 16.92 -8.10
CA ASP A 131 -13.54 17.38 -8.05
C ASP A 131 -12.62 16.20 -7.73
N SER A 132 -11.43 16.19 -8.32
CA SER A 132 -10.49 15.06 -8.24
C SER A 132 -10.21 14.60 -6.81
N LYS A 133 -10.30 15.51 -5.83
CA LYS A 133 -10.13 15.20 -4.41
C LYS A 133 -11.32 14.43 -3.85
N SER A 134 -12.55 14.87 -4.06
CA SER A 134 -13.74 14.15 -3.54
C SER A 134 -13.90 12.78 -4.19
N ALA A 135 -13.59 12.67 -5.49
CA ALA A 135 -13.62 11.39 -6.17
C ALA A 135 -12.55 10.42 -5.61
N ALA A 136 -11.33 10.89 -5.37
CA ALA A 136 -10.28 10.08 -4.74
C ALA A 136 -10.63 9.65 -3.32
N LEU A 137 -11.20 10.56 -2.50
CA LEU A 137 -11.68 10.25 -1.15
C LEU A 137 -12.80 9.21 -1.17
N GLY A 138 -13.78 9.38 -2.07
CA GLY A 138 -14.88 8.44 -2.26
C GLY A 138 -14.38 7.05 -2.62
N PHE A 139 -13.47 6.96 -3.59
CA PHE A 139 -12.80 5.71 -3.94
C PHE A 139 -12.07 5.09 -2.75
N PHE A 140 -11.23 5.87 -2.07
CA PHE A 140 -10.44 5.38 -0.94
C PHE A 140 -11.32 4.82 0.18
N PHE A 141 -12.37 5.53 0.58
CA PHE A 141 -13.27 5.06 1.63
C PHE A 141 -14.14 3.88 1.19
N LEU A 142 -14.49 3.78 -0.09
CA LEU A 142 -15.23 2.62 -0.61
C LEU A 142 -14.34 1.37 -0.64
N ALA A 143 -13.08 1.51 -1.06
CA ALA A 143 -12.16 0.38 -1.24
C ALA A 143 -11.50 -0.08 0.07
N TYR A 144 -11.12 0.85 0.94
CA TYR A 144 -10.29 0.56 2.13
C TYR A 144 -10.99 0.86 3.46
N GLY A 145 -12.13 1.55 3.43
CA GLY A 145 -12.92 1.89 4.61
C GLY A 145 -13.84 0.80 5.15
N PRO A 146 -14.40 -0.15 4.35
CA PRO A 146 -15.31 -1.15 4.89
C PRO A 146 -14.61 -2.11 5.86
N GLY A 147 -15.18 -2.25 7.05
CA GLY A 147 -14.76 -3.19 8.08
C GLY A 147 -15.97 -3.73 8.83
N ARG A 148 -16.03 -5.04 9.04
CA ARG A 148 -17.12 -5.68 9.81
C ARG A 148 -16.74 -5.88 11.28
N GLU A 149 -15.45 -6.04 11.57
CA GLU A 149 -14.93 -6.47 12.87
C GLU A 149 -13.88 -5.49 13.42
N HIS A 150 -14.38 -4.30 13.72
CA HIS A 150 -13.65 -3.12 14.18
C HIS A 150 -12.71 -3.34 15.38
N ASP A 151 -13.03 -4.28 16.26
CA ASP A 151 -12.25 -4.59 17.45
C ASP A 151 -11.21 -5.71 17.21
N ALA A 152 -11.43 -6.60 16.24
CA ALA A 152 -10.54 -7.73 15.98
C ALA A 152 -9.26 -7.33 15.24
N THR A 153 -9.34 -6.37 14.32
CA THR A 153 -8.26 -6.01 13.39
C THR A 153 -7.45 -4.79 13.84
N CYS A 154 -8.07 -3.88 14.60
CA CYS A 154 -7.50 -2.57 14.97
C CYS A 154 -6.94 -1.77 13.77
N SER A 155 -7.54 -1.92 12.59
CA SER A 155 -7.11 -1.25 11.36
C SER A 155 -7.31 0.27 11.43
N SER A 156 -6.26 1.03 11.09
CA SER A 156 -6.38 2.50 10.99
C SER A 156 -7.32 2.93 9.87
N PHE A 157 -7.42 2.16 8.79
CA PHE A 157 -8.29 2.49 7.65
C PHE A 157 -9.77 2.22 7.94
N GLU A 158 -10.11 1.22 8.75
CA GLU A 158 -11.50 1.02 9.20
C GLU A 158 -11.97 2.09 10.20
N LEU A 159 -11.04 2.64 10.97
CA LEU A 159 -11.31 3.74 11.91
C LEU A 159 -11.47 5.10 11.21
N LEU A 160 -10.76 5.29 10.10
CA LEU A 160 -10.59 6.58 9.47
C LEU A 160 -11.90 7.23 8.98
N PRO A 161 -12.86 6.52 8.34
CA PRO A 161 -14.12 7.13 7.91
C PRO A 161 -14.87 7.85 9.05
N ALA A 162 -14.94 7.23 10.23
CA ALA A 162 -15.67 7.78 11.37
C ALA A 162 -14.98 9.01 11.98
N LEU A 163 -13.64 9.04 11.97
CA LEU A 163 -12.86 10.21 12.42
C LEU A 163 -12.91 11.33 11.36
N TYR A 164 -12.75 10.99 10.09
CA TYR A 164 -12.76 11.93 8.99
C TYR A 164 -14.12 12.66 8.89
N ALA A 165 -15.23 11.94 9.04
CA ALA A 165 -16.57 12.52 8.99
C ALA A 165 -16.85 13.56 10.10
N LYS A 166 -16.08 13.52 11.21
CA LYS A 166 -16.23 14.43 12.35
C LYS A 166 -15.15 15.52 12.40
N CYS A 167 -14.04 15.34 11.69
CA CYS A 167 -12.95 16.29 11.70
C CYS A 167 -13.30 17.54 10.87
N ARG A 168 -12.64 18.67 11.18
CA ARG A 168 -12.82 19.90 10.40
C ARG A 168 -12.15 19.75 9.03
N ALA A 169 -12.71 20.41 8.01
CA ALA A 169 -12.14 20.40 6.65
C ALA A 169 -10.73 21.00 6.56
N ASP A 170 -10.36 21.89 7.48
CA ASP A 170 -9.02 22.50 7.61
C ASP A 170 -8.10 21.77 8.60
N SER A 171 -8.55 20.61 9.13
CA SER A 171 -7.78 19.84 10.10
C SER A 171 -6.59 19.12 9.45
N PRO A 172 -5.53 18.83 10.22
CA PRO A 172 -4.40 18.02 9.72
C PRO A 172 -4.86 16.64 9.24
N LEU A 173 -5.88 16.04 9.87
CA LEU A 173 -6.42 14.74 9.48
C LEU A 173 -7.09 14.79 8.11
N ALA A 174 -7.87 15.84 7.83
CA ALA A 174 -8.54 16.01 6.55
C ALA A 174 -7.52 16.11 5.41
N PHE A 175 -6.49 16.94 5.56
CA PHE A 175 -5.43 17.09 4.57
C PHE A 175 -4.60 15.81 4.40
N ALA A 176 -4.23 15.11 5.48
CA ALA A 176 -3.46 13.87 5.39
C ALA A 176 -4.25 12.78 4.66
N THR A 177 -5.54 12.67 4.95
CA THR A 177 -6.44 11.69 4.31
C THR A 177 -6.63 12.01 2.83
N ALA A 178 -6.83 13.28 2.47
CA ALA A 178 -6.91 13.70 1.08
C ALA A 178 -5.60 13.41 0.32
N ALA A 179 -4.44 13.66 0.93
CA ALA A 179 -3.14 13.35 0.35
C ALA A 179 -2.98 11.85 0.08
N LEU A 180 -3.30 11.00 1.06
CA LEU A 180 -3.24 9.54 0.92
C LEU A 180 -4.20 9.05 -0.17
N ALA A 181 -5.45 9.50 -0.13
CA ALA A 181 -6.47 9.12 -1.10
C ALA A 181 -6.08 9.50 -2.53
N LEU A 182 -5.57 10.72 -2.75
CA LEU A 182 -5.08 11.18 -4.05
C LEU A 182 -3.88 10.37 -4.55
N SER A 183 -2.95 10.03 -3.67
CA SER A 183 -1.79 9.19 -4.01
C SER A 183 -2.21 7.78 -4.40
N ILE A 184 -3.07 7.14 -3.61
CA ILE A 184 -3.60 5.81 -3.90
C ILE A 184 -4.38 5.87 -5.22
N HIS A 185 -5.27 6.84 -5.39
CA HIS A 185 -6.01 7.02 -6.64
C HIS A 185 -5.08 7.16 -7.86
N GLY A 186 -3.94 7.84 -7.70
CA GLY A 186 -2.91 7.93 -8.73
C GLY A 186 -2.28 6.59 -9.12
N LEU A 187 -2.21 5.60 -8.21
CA LEU A 187 -1.74 4.25 -8.52
C LEU A 187 -2.72 3.49 -9.43
N TRP A 188 -4.00 3.78 -9.30
CA TRP A 188 -5.06 3.17 -10.10
C TRP A 188 -5.28 3.88 -11.45
N HIS A 189 -4.57 4.99 -11.71
CA HIS A 189 -4.77 5.81 -12.90
C HIS A 189 -3.56 5.79 -13.86
N ARG A 190 -3.79 5.50 -15.17
CA ARG A 190 -2.73 5.50 -16.21
C ARG A 190 -2.04 6.87 -16.37
N LEU A 191 -2.71 7.97 -16.03
CA LEU A 191 -2.16 9.33 -16.08
C LEU A 191 -1.89 9.83 -14.65
N ASN A 192 -0.85 9.31 -13.98
CA ASN A 192 -0.15 9.83 -12.80
C ASN A 192 -0.96 10.51 -11.66
N GLY A 193 -2.25 10.21 -11.49
CA GLY A 193 -3.15 10.93 -10.59
C GLY A 193 -2.98 12.46 -10.64
N ASN A 194 -3.32 13.14 -9.54
CA ASN A 194 -2.94 14.54 -9.35
C ASN A 194 -1.85 14.62 -8.28
N ALA A 195 -0.63 14.15 -8.63
CA ALA A 195 0.51 14.09 -7.71
C ALA A 195 0.87 15.46 -7.10
N VAL A 196 0.64 16.55 -7.84
CA VAL A 196 0.82 17.93 -7.35
C VAL A 196 -0.19 18.23 -6.24
N LEU A 197 -1.47 17.91 -6.45
CA LEU A 197 -2.50 18.09 -5.44
C LEU A 197 -2.28 17.18 -4.22
N ALA A 198 -1.84 15.94 -4.43
CA ALA A 198 -1.47 15.04 -3.34
C ALA A 198 -0.34 15.62 -2.48
N SER A 199 0.71 16.14 -3.14
CA SER A 199 1.85 16.78 -2.48
C SER A 199 1.42 18.05 -1.73
N TYR A 200 0.57 18.88 -2.33
CA TYR A 200 0.02 20.07 -1.66
C TYR A 200 -0.73 19.70 -0.38
N ASN A 201 -1.66 18.74 -0.44
CA ASN A 201 -2.40 18.29 0.74
C ASN A 201 -1.46 17.67 1.78
N TYR A 202 -0.42 16.95 1.36
CA TYR A 202 0.59 16.43 2.28
C TYR A 202 1.34 17.54 3.01
N PHE A 203 1.80 18.57 2.30
CA PHE A 203 2.50 19.71 2.92
C PHE A 203 1.60 20.49 3.88
N GLU A 204 0.34 20.73 3.48
CA GLU A 204 -0.66 21.33 4.38
C GLU A 204 -0.87 20.46 5.62
N ALA A 205 -1.03 19.15 5.47
CA ALA A 205 -1.19 18.25 6.60
C ALA A 205 -0.01 18.32 7.58
N VAL A 206 1.23 18.39 7.08
CA VAL A 206 2.44 18.57 7.91
C VAL A 206 2.44 19.93 8.60
N SER A 207 2.10 21.02 7.90
CA SER A 207 2.01 22.36 8.49
C SER A 207 0.96 22.41 9.62
N ARG A 208 -0.24 21.90 9.36
CA ARG A 208 -1.33 21.82 10.34
C ARG A 208 -1.00 20.89 11.51
N THR A 209 -0.26 19.82 11.27
CA THR A 209 0.23 18.92 12.33
C THR A 209 1.15 19.68 13.27
N LYS A 210 2.07 20.51 12.74
CA LYS A 210 2.96 21.35 13.55
C LYS A 210 2.18 22.34 14.41
N GLU A 211 1.15 22.98 13.86
CA GLU A 211 0.25 23.89 14.60
C GLU A 211 -0.48 23.12 15.73
N ALA A 212 -1.08 21.98 15.41
CA ALA A 212 -1.85 21.16 16.35
C ALA A 212 -1.01 20.60 17.51
N ILE A 213 0.29 20.34 17.29
CA ILE A 213 1.21 19.92 18.36
C ILE A 213 1.42 21.04 19.40
N GLY A 214 1.39 22.31 18.97
CA GLY A 214 1.51 23.47 19.87
C GLY A 214 0.24 23.79 20.66
N ASP A 215 -0.91 23.29 20.23
CA ASP A 215 -2.20 23.50 20.87
C ASP A 215 -2.40 22.50 22.04
N PRO A 216 -2.66 22.96 23.28
CA PRO A 216 -2.80 22.07 24.45
C PRO A 216 -3.92 21.03 24.36
N ILE A 217 -4.96 21.30 23.57
CA ILE A 217 -6.13 20.43 23.38
C ILE A 217 -5.88 19.50 22.19
N GLN A 218 -5.52 20.06 21.03
CA GLN A 218 -5.31 19.27 19.81
C GLN A 218 -4.12 18.33 19.92
N SER A 219 -3.07 18.70 20.65
CA SER A 219 -1.89 17.86 20.90
C SER A 219 -2.24 16.52 21.57
N LYS A 220 -3.39 16.41 22.22
CA LYS A 220 -3.89 15.18 22.87
C LYS A 220 -5.04 14.49 22.13
N SER A 221 -5.43 15.00 20.96
CA SER A 221 -6.59 14.51 20.21
C SER A 221 -6.36 13.15 19.54
N ASN A 222 -7.45 12.42 19.30
CA ASN A 222 -7.44 11.22 18.46
C ASN A 222 -7.07 11.56 17.03
N ASP A 223 -7.59 12.68 16.50
CA ASP A 223 -7.37 13.15 15.14
C ASP A 223 -5.89 13.38 14.85
N LEU A 224 -5.14 13.98 15.80
CA LEU A 224 -3.72 14.21 15.61
C LEU A 224 -2.92 12.90 15.59
N LEU A 225 -3.21 11.95 16.49
CA LEU A 225 -2.54 10.64 16.45
C LEU A 225 -2.92 9.86 15.18
N MET A 226 -4.18 9.92 14.74
CA MET A 226 -4.58 9.30 13.48
C MET A 226 -3.86 9.97 12.31
N THR A 227 -3.71 11.30 12.32
CA THR A 227 -3.01 12.05 11.27
C THR A 227 -1.59 11.51 11.08
N THR A 228 -0.83 11.28 12.15
CA THR A 228 0.53 10.76 12.03
C THR A 228 0.57 9.35 11.43
N LEU A 229 -0.43 8.50 11.69
CA LEU A 229 -0.55 7.19 11.04
C LEU A 229 -0.88 7.30 9.55
N ILE A 230 -1.70 8.27 9.16
CA ILE A 230 -2.06 8.49 7.74
C ILE A 230 -0.91 9.15 6.96
N LEU A 231 -0.14 10.04 7.60
CA LEU A 231 1.09 10.58 7.00
C LEU A 231 2.14 9.48 6.79
N GLU A 232 2.31 8.57 7.76
CA GLU A 232 3.16 7.38 7.58
C GLU A 232 2.67 6.52 6.41
N ALA A 233 1.37 6.25 6.30
CA ALA A 233 0.80 5.50 5.19
C ALA A 233 1.04 6.19 3.83
N TYR A 234 0.91 7.52 3.77
CA TYR A 234 1.21 8.30 2.56
C TYR A 234 2.67 8.18 2.16
N GLU A 235 3.59 8.29 3.12
CA GLU A 235 5.01 8.11 2.87
C GLU A 235 5.31 6.69 2.38
N SER A 236 4.75 5.66 3.02
CA SER A 236 4.88 4.27 2.61
C SER A 236 4.44 4.03 1.16
N VAL A 237 3.29 4.60 0.75
CA VAL A 237 2.83 4.55 -0.64
C VAL A 237 3.77 5.28 -1.60
N THR A 238 4.32 6.42 -1.18
CA THR A 238 5.18 7.25 -2.04
C THR A 238 6.67 6.84 -2.04
N ILE A 239 7.13 6.02 -1.07
CA ILE A 239 8.52 5.55 -0.95
C ILE A 239 8.94 4.68 -2.14
N HIS A 240 8.01 3.95 -2.78
CA HIS A 240 8.29 3.21 -4.02
C HIS A 240 8.89 4.11 -5.12
N TYR A 241 8.70 5.43 -5.02
CA TYR A 241 9.17 6.45 -5.95
C TYR A 241 10.45 7.18 -5.51
N LYS A 242 10.99 6.95 -4.31
CA LYS A 242 12.23 7.59 -3.80
C LYS A 242 13.33 6.55 -3.53
N SER A 243 14.61 6.93 -3.67
CA SER A 243 15.77 6.00 -3.49
C SER A 243 16.42 6.10 -2.10
N SER A 244 15.75 6.74 -1.14
CA SER A 244 16.30 7.06 0.18
C SER A 244 15.28 6.61 1.23
N SER A 245 15.54 5.49 1.90
CA SER A 245 14.80 5.09 3.09
C SER A 245 15.27 5.91 4.30
N LYS A 246 14.63 7.05 4.51
CA LYS A 246 14.59 7.74 5.80
C LYS A 246 13.10 7.94 6.08
N GLY A 247 12.48 6.91 6.65
CA GLY A 247 11.02 6.86 6.81
C GLY A 247 10.71 6.23 8.15
N CYS A 248 10.69 7.07 9.18
CA CYS A 248 10.13 6.69 10.48
C CYS A 248 9.75 7.91 11.34
N GLU A 249 9.84 9.14 10.80
CA GLU A 249 9.66 10.38 11.54
C GLU A 249 8.24 10.51 12.08
N HIS A 250 7.21 10.21 11.27
CA HIS A 250 5.82 10.21 11.74
C HIS A 250 5.53 9.08 12.72
N LEU A 251 6.21 7.94 12.61
CA LEU A 251 6.08 6.85 13.57
C LEU A 251 6.72 7.20 14.92
N LEU A 252 7.90 7.84 14.91
CA LEU A 252 8.53 8.41 16.10
C LEU A 252 7.66 9.50 16.72
N GLY A 253 7.05 10.36 15.90
CA GLY A 253 6.05 11.33 16.32
C GLY A 253 4.84 10.67 16.97
N SER A 254 4.35 9.56 16.42
CA SER A 254 3.26 8.76 16.99
C SER A 254 3.62 8.22 18.37
N ILE A 255 4.84 7.69 18.55
CA ILE A 255 5.36 7.25 19.86
C ILE A 255 5.39 8.41 20.87
N ALA A 256 5.85 9.59 20.46
CA ALA A 256 5.89 10.77 21.30
C ALA A 256 4.49 11.25 21.70
N LEU A 257 3.54 11.26 20.74
CA LEU A 257 2.15 11.62 20.99
C LEU A 257 1.45 10.64 21.93
N ILE A 258 1.68 9.33 21.78
CA ILE A 258 1.13 8.33 22.71
C ILE A 258 1.60 8.61 24.13
N LYS A 259 2.90 8.89 24.33
CA LYS A 259 3.43 9.26 25.65
C LYS A 259 2.81 10.55 26.19
N HIS A 260 2.74 11.59 25.35
CA HIS A 260 2.15 12.89 25.71
C HIS A 260 0.67 12.81 26.08
N ARG A 261 -0.07 11.95 25.39
CA ARG A 261 -1.50 11.70 25.65
C ARG A 261 -1.73 11.00 26.99
N GLY A 262 -0.83 10.10 27.41
CA GLY A 262 -0.96 9.37 28.67
C GLY A 262 -2.30 8.63 28.79
N GLN A 263 -3.06 8.92 29.85
CA GLN A 263 -4.38 8.31 30.07
C GLN A 263 -5.41 8.63 28.97
N MET A 264 -5.21 9.70 28.18
CA MET A 264 -6.10 10.05 27.06
C MET A 264 -6.07 9.03 25.92
N ASN A 265 -5.13 8.07 25.92
CA ASN A 265 -5.17 6.92 25.02
C ASN A 265 -6.30 5.93 25.37
N TYR A 266 -6.84 5.98 26.58
CA TYR A 266 -7.77 4.98 27.12
C TYR A 266 -9.11 5.57 27.56
N ARG A 267 -9.33 6.87 27.33
CA ARG A 267 -10.52 7.59 27.82
C ARG A 267 -11.85 7.04 27.27
N ASP A 268 -11.83 6.52 26.04
CA ASP A 268 -13.00 6.03 25.33
C ASP A 268 -12.60 4.94 24.31
N ASN A 269 -13.59 4.27 23.72
CA ASN A 269 -13.36 3.19 22.75
C ASN A 269 -12.57 3.67 21.52
N ILE A 270 -12.85 4.88 21.00
CA ILE A 270 -12.17 5.43 19.83
C ILE A 270 -10.69 5.69 20.17
N SER A 271 -10.42 6.33 21.31
CA SER A 271 -9.06 6.58 21.78
C SER A 271 -8.26 5.30 21.92
N ARG A 272 -8.86 4.27 22.50
CA ARG A 272 -8.23 2.95 22.64
C ARG A 272 -7.93 2.34 21.27
N ARG A 273 -8.87 2.38 20.33
CA ARG A 273 -8.69 1.80 18.99
C ARG A 273 -7.64 2.55 18.16
N VAL A 274 -7.56 3.88 18.25
CA VAL A 274 -6.49 4.67 17.60
C VAL A 274 -5.12 4.35 18.23
N PHE A 275 -5.06 4.19 19.55
CA PHE A 275 -3.85 3.73 20.24
C PHE A 275 -3.43 2.33 19.76
N LEU A 276 -4.37 1.38 19.64
CA LEU A 276 -4.10 0.02 19.16
C LEU A 276 -3.60 0.03 17.71
N ALA A 277 -4.21 0.82 16.83
CA ALA A 277 -3.74 0.98 15.46
C ALA A 277 -2.28 1.50 15.41
N ALA A 278 -1.95 2.48 16.27
CA ALA A 278 -0.59 3.00 16.37
C ALA A 278 0.39 1.97 16.95
N ARG A 279 0.00 1.25 18.01
CA ARG A 279 0.78 0.14 18.58
C ARG A 279 1.07 -0.92 17.52
N SER A 280 0.08 -1.28 16.71
CA SER A 280 0.26 -2.27 15.64
C SER A 280 1.27 -1.84 14.59
N LYS A 281 1.30 -0.55 14.24
CA LYS A 281 2.32 0.02 13.36
C LYS A 281 3.70 0.02 13.99
N ILE A 282 3.81 0.40 15.27
CA ILE A 282 5.09 0.39 16.00
C ILE A 282 5.66 -1.03 16.12
N ALA A 283 4.82 -2.01 16.46
CA ALA A 283 5.21 -3.41 16.56
C ALA A 283 5.66 -3.98 15.22
N TYR A 284 4.99 -3.61 14.13
CA TYR A 284 5.37 -3.99 12.77
C TYR A 284 6.72 -3.39 12.35
N ASP A 285 6.94 -2.08 12.57
CA ASP A 285 8.22 -1.43 12.25
C ASP A 285 9.39 -2.06 13.02
N ALA A 286 9.19 -2.33 14.31
CA ALA A 286 10.18 -2.98 15.16
C ALA A 286 10.59 -4.35 14.62
N LEU A 287 9.62 -5.13 14.16
CA LEU A 287 9.84 -6.46 13.58
C LEU A 287 10.65 -6.37 12.28
N VAL A 288 10.15 -5.61 11.31
CA VAL A 288 10.73 -5.51 9.96
C VAL A 288 12.14 -4.93 10.00
N ASN A 289 12.36 -3.90 10.83
CA ASN A 289 13.64 -3.23 10.92
C ASN A 289 14.56 -3.83 12.00
N SER A 290 14.16 -4.94 12.64
CA SER A 290 14.91 -5.58 13.75
C SER A 290 15.31 -4.58 14.84
N ARG A 291 14.44 -3.61 15.12
CA ARG A 291 14.69 -2.57 16.12
C ARG A 291 14.14 -3.04 17.46
N ARG A 292 14.91 -2.78 18.50
CA ARG A 292 14.39 -2.91 19.86
C ARG A 292 13.40 -1.78 20.12
N ILE A 293 12.19 -2.16 20.51
CA ILE A 293 11.27 -1.22 21.15
C ILE A 293 11.91 -0.86 22.50
N MET A 294 12.45 0.36 22.62
CA MET A 294 13.18 0.77 23.84
C MET A 294 12.37 0.47 25.10
N ASN A 295 13.01 -0.12 26.11
CA ASN A 295 12.37 -0.60 27.33
C ASN A 295 11.55 0.47 28.09
N SER A 296 11.97 1.74 28.07
CA SER A 296 11.20 2.85 28.66
C SER A 296 9.90 3.15 27.92
N SER A 297 9.68 2.50 26.77
CA SER A 297 8.50 2.62 25.92
C SER A 297 7.70 1.32 25.81
N ALA A 298 8.21 0.22 26.34
CA ALA A 298 7.53 -1.08 26.29
C ALA A 298 6.38 -1.20 27.31
N SER A 299 6.47 -0.53 28.47
CA SER A 299 5.43 -0.61 29.53
C SER A 299 4.08 -0.09 29.04
N PHE A 300 4.07 1.08 28.40
CA PHE A 300 2.85 1.71 27.90
C PHE A 300 2.29 0.97 26.69
N LEU A 301 3.15 0.44 25.81
CA LEU A 301 2.69 -0.37 24.68
C LEU A 301 2.01 -1.63 25.22
N CYS A 302 2.60 -2.29 26.22
CA CYS A 302 2.06 -3.49 26.85
C CYS A 302 0.87 -3.24 27.81
N GLY A 303 0.36 -2.01 27.90
CA GLY A 303 -0.81 -1.67 28.72
C GLY A 303 -0.59 -1.77 30.23
N ARG A 304 0.65 -1.90 30.70
CA ARG A 304 0.93 -2.08 32.15
C ARG A 304 0.54 -0.87 33.00
N ASP A 305 0.44 0.30 32.38
CA ASP A 305 0.22 1.57 33.07
C ASP A 305 -1.27 1.98 33.15
N VAL A 306 -2.18 1.35 32.39
CA VAL A 306 -3.63 1.71 32.35
C VAL A 306 -4.51 0.49 32.00
N GLY A 307 -4.71 -0.41 32.97
CA GLY A 307 -5.70 -1.51 32.88
C GLY A 307 -5.32 -2.70 31.95
N SER A 308 -6.10 -3.78 32.02
CA SER A 308 -5.89 -4.95 31.14
C SER A 308 -6.17 -4.57 29.68
N MET A 309 -5.25 -4.91 28.78
CA MET A 309 -5.45 -4.77 27.34
C MET A 309 -6.60 -5.65 26.86
N PRO A 310 -7.38 -5.24 25.84
CA PRO A 310 -8.42 -6.08 25.31
C PRO A 310 -7.80 -7.34 24.67
N GLU A 311 -8.38 -8.50 24.96
CA GLU A 311 -8.00 -9.78 24.39
C GLU A 311 -8.58 -9.90 22.98
N THR A 312 -7.89 -9.27 22.03
CA THR A 312 -8.29 -9.25 20.62
C THR A 312 -7.21 -9.89 19.76
N PRO A 313 -7.57 -10.52 18.62
CA PRO A 313 -6.60 -11.09 17.69
C PRO A 313 -5.47 -10.12 17.32
N ALA A 314 -5.77 -8.86 17.00
CA ALA A 314 -4.76 -7.85 16.69
C ALA A 314 -3.78 -7.57 17.84
N VAL A 315 -4.26 -7.49 19.09
CA VAL A 315 -3.42 -7.30 20.28
C VAL A 315 -2.50 -8.49 20.50
N GLU A 316 -2.99 -9.71 20.30
CA GLU A 316 -2.16 -10.92 20.41
C GLU A 316 -1.08 -10.96 19.32
N VAL A 317 -1.42 -10.62 18.07
CA VAL A 317 -0.42 -10.49 16.99
C VAL A 317 0.61 -9.41 17.32
N ASP A 318 0.21 -8.29 17.93
CA ASP A 318 1.17 -7.27 18.40
C ASP A 318 2.12 -7.84 19.46
N LYS A 319 1.61 -8.61 20.43
CA LYS A 319 2.43 -9.23 21.48
C LYS A 319 3.46 -10.18 20.85
N LEU A 320 3.06 -10.98 19.86
CA LEU A 320 3.97 -11.85 19.12
C LEU A 320 5.04 -11.06 18.36
N ALA A 321 4.67 -9.98 17.66
CA ALA A 321 5.60 -9.12 16.94
C ALA A 321 6.63 -8.46 17.87
N ILE A 322 6.19 -7.96 19.03
CA ILE A 322 7.06 -7.35 20.04
C ILE A 322 8.06 -8.39 20.57
N ARG A 323 7.57 -9.58 20.98
CA ARG A 323 8.43 -10.69 21.44
C ARG A 323 9.44 -11.11 20.38
N ALA A 324 9.01 -11.24 19.12
CA ALA A 324 9.89 -11.58 18.01
C ALA A 324 10.99 -10.52 17.79
N SER A 325 10.65 -9.24 17.90
CA SER A 325 11.59 -8.12 17.76
C SER A 325 12.63 -8.09 18.89
N GLU A 326 12.19 -8.26 20.13
CA GLU A 326 13.07 -8.34 21.31
C GLU A 326 14.02 -9.52 21.24
N LEU A 327 13.52 -10.69 20.82
CA LEU A 327 14.32 -11.90 20.69
C LEU A 327 15.32 -11.77 19.54
N SER A 328 14.90 -11.21 18.39
CA SER A 328 15.79 -10.90 17.26
C SER A 328 16.94 -9.98 17.67
N TYR A 329 16.64 -8.92 18.42
CA TYR A 329 17.65 -8.01 18.94
C TYR A 329 18.62 -8.72 19.89
N SER A 330 18.12 -9.59 20.77
CA SER A 330 18.92 -10.32 21.75
C SER A 330 19.88 -11.31 21.08
N VAL A 331 19.38 -12.09 20.12
CA VAL A 331 20.19 -13.01 19.29
C VAL A 331 21.24 -12.25 18.48
N ALA A 332 20.89 -11.10 17.89
CA ALA A 332 21.82 -10.27 17.14
C ALA A 332 22.94 -9.68 18.02
N ARG A 333 22.64 -9.31 19.26
CA ARG A 333 23.65 -8.80 20.21
C ARG A 333 24.62 -9.88 20.67
N GLU A 334 24.14 -11.08 20.98
CA GLU A 334 25.02 -12.18 21.37
C GLU A 334 25.95 -12.62 20.23
N ARG A 335 25.50 -12.51 18.97
CA ARG A 335 26.37 -12.71 17.81
C ARG A 335 27.61 -11.81 17.82
N LEU A 336 27.51 -10.59 18.35
CA LEU A 336 28.64 -9.66 18.49
C LEU A 336 29.55 -10.01 19.68
N GLY A 337 29.00 -10.70 20.69
CA GLY A 337 29.69 -11.06 21.92
C GLY A 337 30.35 -12.45 21.95
N GLY A 338 30.24 -13.24 20.88
CA GLY A 338 30.87 -14.56 20.77
C GLY A 338 30.19 -15.67 21.59
N VAL A 339 28.94 -15.46 22.05
CA VAL A 339 28.17 -16.42 22.87
C VAL A 339 27.34 -17.38 21.98
N THR A 340 27.10 -18.60 22.47
CA THR A 340 26.34 -19.64 21.77
C THR A 340 24.84 -19.33 21.67
N ARG A 341 24.34 -19.12 20.45
CA ARG A 341 22.92 -18.82 20.14
C ARG A 341 21.91 -19.85 20.64
N HIS A 342 22.38 -21.03 21.01
CA HIS A 342 21.57 -22.16 21.49
C HIS A 342 20.81 -21.83 22.78
N SER A 343 21.28 -20.88 23.59
CA SER A 343 20.60 -20.41 24.80
C SER A 343 19.18 -19.87 24.52
N PHE A 344 18.95 -19.32 23.32
CA PHE A 344 17.67 -18.76 22.90
C PHE A 344 16.75 -19.77 22.20
N LEU A 345 17.22 -20.99 21.95
CA LEU A 345 16.45 -21.98 21.19
C LEU A 345 15.09 -22.28 21.83
N PRO A 346 14.95 -22.48 23.15
CA PRO A 346 13.64 -22.70 23.77
C PRO A 346 12.67 -21.53 23.57
N GLN A 347 13.12 -20.27 23.70
CA GLN A 347 12.26 -19.10 23.52
C GLN A 347 11.81 -18.93 22.06
N THR A 348 12.69 -19.24 21.11
CA THR A 348 12.35 -19.17 19.67
C THR A 348 11.35 -20.25 19.27
N ILE A 349 11.49 -21.48 19.81
CA ILE A 349 10.53 -22.57 19.60
C ILE A 349 9.17 -22.21 20.21
N ALA A 350 9.15 -21.68 21.43
CA ALA A 350 7.92 -21.24 22.08
C ALA A 350 7.21 -20.14 21.26
N LEU A 351 7.95 -19.15 20.75
CA LEU A 351 7.39 -18.11 19.87
C LEU A 351 6.77 -18.70 18.59
N ALA A 352 7.43 -19.68 17.96
CA ALA A 352 6.90 -20.35 16.78
C ALA A 352 5.63 -21.16 17.11
N ALA A 353 5.59 -21.84 18.25
CA ALA A 353 4.42 -22.56 18.73
C ALA A 353 3.24 -21.59 19.01
N ASP A 354 3.51 -20.45 19.63
CA ASP A 354 2.49 -19.42 19.90
C ASP A 354 1.92 -18.83 18.59
N CYS A 355 2.73 -18.72 17.53
CA CYS A 355 2.23 -18.33 16.21
C CYS A 355 1.20 -19.33 15.68
N ILE A 356 1.46 -20.63 15.82
CA ILE A 356 0.52 -21.70 15.43
C ILE A 356 -0.73 -21.67 16.31
N GLY A 357 -0.55 -21.54 17.62
CA GLY A 357 -1.65 -21.48 18.59
C GLY A 357 -2.59 -20.30 18.32
N TRP A 358 -2.05 -19.14 17.92
CA TRP A 358 -2.87 -17.99 17.53
C TRP A 358 -3.82 -18.32 16.37
N ILE A 359 -3.35 -19.00 15.33
CA ILE A 359 -4.19 -19.40 14.19
C ILE A 359 -5.28 -20.37 14.60
N GLN A 360 -4.97 -21.32 15.47
CA GLN A 360 -5.93 -22.29 15.96
C GLN A 360 -7.01 -21.63 16.84
N SER A 361 -6.66 -20.54 17.52
CA SER A 361 -7.58 -19.79 18.39
C SER A 361 -8.54 -18.86 17.63
N LEU A 362 -8.31 -18.61 16.34
CA LEU A 362 -9.15 -17.69 15.58
C LEU A 362 -10.58 -18.21 15.40
N PRO A 363 -11.59 -17.35 15.62
CA PRO A 363 -12.95 -17.53 15.11
C PRO A 363 -13.01 -17.81 13.59
N GLU A 364 -14.05 -18.52 13.14
CA GLU A 364 -14.21 -18.91 11.72
C GLU A 364 -14.38 -17.73 10.76
N ASP A 365 -15.02 -16.65 11.19
CA ASP A 365 -15.19 -15.40 10.44
C ASP A 365 -13.87 -14.66 10.18
N LEU A 366 -12.85 -14.92 11.01
CA LEU A 366 -11.50 -14.38 10.85
C LEU A 366 -10.55 -15.28 10.04
N LYS A 367 -10.99 -16.49 9.66
CA LYS A 367 -10.18 -17.40 8.84
C LYS A 367 -10.35 -17.10 7.36
N SER A 368 -9.33 -17.44 6.58
CA SER A 368 -9.42 -17.39 5.12
C SER A 368 -10.24 -18.55 4.58
N VAL A 369 -10.93 -18.30 3.47
CA VAL A 369 -11.58 -19.33 2.66
C VAL A 369 -10.76 -19.54 1.41
N ARG A 370 -10.47 -20.81 1.09
CA ARG A 370 -9.78 -21.17 -0.14
C ARG A 370 -10.76 -21.13 -1.31
N ILE A 371 -10.45 -20.34 -2.34
CA ILE A 371 -11.25 -20.18 -3.55
C ILE A 371 -10.49 -20.78 -4.73
N ASP A 372 -11.14 -21.71 -5.42
CA ASP A 372 -10.61 -22.29 -6.65
C ASP A 372 -10.54 -21.22 -7.75
N GLY A 373 -9.48 -21.25 -8.57
CA GLY A 373 -9.28 -20.33 -9.68
C GLY A 373 -10.44 -20.33 -10.68
N ASP A 374 -11.18 -21.43 -10.82
CA ASP A 374 -12.37 -21.47 -11.66
C ASP A 374 -13.49 -20.53 -11.18
N ALA A 375 -13.56 -20.28 -9.87
CA ALA A 375 -14.48 -19.33 -9.25
C ALA A 375 -13.94 -17.88 -9.20
N VAL A 376 -12.69 -17.66 -9.61
CA VAL A 376 -12.08 -16.32 -9.64
C VAL A 376 -12.31 -15.65 -10.99
N ALA A 377 -12.61 -14.36 -10.97
CA ALA A 377 -12.81 -13.57 -12.18
C ALA A 377 -11.60 -13.64 -13.13
N GLU A 378 -11.86 -13.70 -14.43
CA GLU A 378 -10.82 -13.88 -15.46
C GLU A 378 -9.81 -12.73 -15.47
N THR A 379 -10.24 -11.51 -15.15
CA THR A 379 -9.36 -10.36 -15.08
C THR A 379 -8.36 -10.46 -13.92
N ILE A 380 -8.79 -10.91 -12.75
CA ILE A 380 -7.91 -11.18 -11.60
C ILE A 380 -6.91 -12.30 -11.94
N LYS A 381 -7.37 -13.39 -12.58
CA LYS A 381 -6.49 -14.46 -13.07
C LYS A 381 -5.41 -13.93 -14.01
N ARG A 382 -5.80 -13.08 -14.96
CA ARG A 382 -4.88 -12.41 -15.89
C ARG A 382 -3.91 -11.44 -15.19
N ALA A 383 -4.32 -10.80 -14.09
CA ALA A 383 -3.44 -9.94 -13.29
C ALA A 383 -2.34 -10.76 -12.60
N GLY A 384 -2.66 -11.99 -12.21
CA GLY A 384 -1.72 -13.01 -11.78
C GLY A 384 -2.19 -13.77 -10.55
N MET A 385 -2.09 -15.09 -10.60
CA MET A 385 -2.37 -15.99 -9.48
C MET A 385 -1.21 -16.94 -9.21
N PHE A 386 -0.99 -17.22 -7.93
CA PHE A 386 -0.03 -18.23 -7.50
C PHE A 386 -0.73 -19.58 -7.33
N GLY A 387 -0.44 -20.52 -8.23
CA GLY A 387 -1.10 -21.82 -8.26
C GLY A 387 -2.54 -21.74 -8.77
N ALA A 388 -3.33 -22.77 -8.45
CA ALA A 388 -4.69 -22.95 -8.96
C ALA A 388 -5.80 -22.32 -8.09
N ALA A 389 -5.44 -21.74 -6.94
CA ALA A 389 -6.41 -21.22 -5.98
C ALA A 389 -5.82 -20.08 -5.15
N CYS A 390 -6.68 -19.24 -4.59
CA CYS A 390 -6.30 -18.11 -3.74
C CYS A 390 -7.11 -18.09 -2.44
N ASP A 391 -6.68 -17.27 -1.50
CA ASP A 391 -7.34 -17.09 -0.20
C ASP A 391 -8.22 -15.84 -0.24
N ALA A 392 -9.50 -16.00 0.12
CA ALA A 392 -10.43 -14.90 0.35
C ALA A 392 -10.67 -14.66 1.84
N TYR A 393 -11.03 -13.43 2.19
CA TYR A 393 -11.23 -12.98 3.57
C TYR A 393 -12.52 -12.18 3.69
N ALA A 394 -13.02 -11.99 4.92
CA ALA A 394 -14.20 -11.16 5.14
C ALA A 394 -13.94 -9.65 4.99
N SER A 395 -12.68 -9.19 5.15
CA SER A 395 -12.24 -7.83 4.83
C SER A 395 -10.74 -7.74 4.51
N LEU A 396 -10.32 -6.65 3.87
CA LEU A 396 -8.91 -6.34 3.64
C LEU A 396 -8.11 -6.22 4.95
N SER A 397 -8.73 -5.75 6.03
CA SER A 397 -8.06 -5.64 7.33
C SER A 397 -7.77 -7.00 7.96
N ILE A 398 -8.67 -7.98 7.79
CA ILE A 398 -8.45 -9.36 8.24
C ILE A 398 -7.33 -9.99 7.41
N ALA A 399 -7.35 -9.79 6.08
CA ALA A 399 -6.28 -10.24 5.20
C ALA A 399 -4.92 -9.62 5.60
N ALA A 400 -4.89 -8.33 5.90
CA ALA A 400 -3.70 -7.62 6.36
C ALA A 400 -3.22 -8.12 7.73
N LEU A 401 -4.13 -8.39 8.67
CA LEU A 401 -3.81 -8.97 9.97
C LEU A 401 -3.19 -10.37 9.80
N ARG A 402 -3.77 -11.21 8.94
CA ARG A 402 -3.24 -12.54 8.61
C ARG A 402 -1.84 -12.45 8.02
N ASN A 403 -1.61 -11.56 7.06
CA ASN A 403 -0.29 -11.38 6.45
C ASN A 403 0.74 -10.82 7.44
N ARG A 404 0.32 -9.97 8.39
CA ARG A 404 1.21 -9.53 9.46
C ARG A 404 1.61 -10.69 10.38
N HIS A 405 0.67 -11.56 10.74
CA HIS A 405 0.97 -12.79 11.47
C HIS A 405 1.95 -13.69 10.70
N ARG A 406 1.72 -13.94 9.41
CA ARG A 406 2.61 -14.76 8.56
C ARG A 406 4.04 -14.21 8.56
N LEU A 407 4.21 -12.89 8.53
CA LEU A 407 5.52 -12.27 8.64
C LEU A 407 6.19 -12.55 10.00
N ILE A 408 5.45 -12.46 11.10
CA ILE A 408 5.96 -12.79 12.44
C ILE A 408 6.36 -14.27 12.52
N GLU A 409 5.56 -15.15 11.94
CA GLU A 409 5.85 -16.59 11.88
C GLU A 409 7.13 -16.88 11.08
N LEU A 410 7.35 -16.20 9.96
CA LEU A 410 8.61 -16.27 9.20
C LEU A 410 9.81 -15.82 10.04
N HIS A 411 9.68 -14.71 10.77
CA HIS A 411 10.72 -14.23 11.68
C HIS A 411 10.98 -15.23 12.81
N ALA A 412 9.94 -15.79 13.42
CA ALA A 412 10.07 -16.79 14.48
C ALA A 412 10.83 -18.02 13.97
N HIS A 413 10.47 -18.57 12.82
CA HIS A 413 11.16 -19.68 12.20
C HIS A 413 12.60 -19.36 11.80
N GLN A 414 12.86 -18.15 11.32
CA GLN A 414 14.22 -17.68 11.05
C GLN A 414 15.07 -17.67 12.33
N LEU A 415 14.51 -17.23 13.46
CA LEU A 415 15.22 -17.24 14.74
C LEU A 415 15.51 -18.67 15.21
N VAL A 416 14.54 -19.59 15.12
CA VAL A 416 14.77 -21.01 15.46
C VAL A 416 15.91 -21.56 14.60
N TYR A 417 15.89 -21.29 13.29
CA TYR A 417 16.94 -21.74 12.37
C TYR A 417 18.31 -21.16 12.72
N GLN A 418 18.38 -19.90 13.16
CA GLN A 418 19.64 -19.24 13.55
C GLN A 418 20.18 -19.73 14.89
N CYS A 419 19.32 -20.17 15.80
CA CYS A 419 19.65 -20.62 17.14
C CYS A 419 19.98 -22.12 17.22
N GLN A 420 19.53 -22.93 16.27
CA GLN A 420 19.96 -24.32 16.18
C GLN A 420 21.41 -24.46 15.68
N SER A 421 22.08 -25.53 16.09
CA SER A 421 23.49 -25.79 15.80
C SER A 421 23.74 -26.44 14.43
N ASP A 422 22.74 -27.16 13.89
CA ASP A 422 22.89 -28.05 12.72
C ASP A 422 21.90 -27.70 11.61
N SER A 423 22.43 -27.31 10.44
CA SER A 423 21.65 -26.87 9.27
C SER A 423 20.92 -28.00 8.54
N ASP A 424 21.32 -29.26 8.76
CA ASP A 424 20.73 -30.45 8.13
C ASP A 424 19.93 -31.32 9.11
N SER A 425 19.70 -30.80 10.32
CA SER A 425 18.89 -31.46 11.34
C SER A 425 17.45 -31.71 10.86
N TYR A 426 16.77 -32.69 11.47
CA TYR A 426 15.34 -32.92 11.24
C TYR A 426 14.50 -31.64 11.49
N LEU A 427 14.85 -30.88 12.53
CA LEU A 427 14.23 -29.61 12.86
C LEU A 427 14.43 -28.57 11.73
N ALA A 428 15.64 -28.49 11.17
CA ALA A 428 15.95 -27.61 10.04
C ALA A 428 15.06 -27.88 8.82
N ARG A 429 14.80 -29.16 8.53
CA ARG A 429 13.92 -29.58 7.43
C ARG A 429 12.46 -29.21 7.68
N ILE A 430 11.96 -29.42 8.90
CA ILE A 430 10.60 -28.99 9.29
C ILE A 430 10.45 -27.48 9.13
N ILE A 431 11.42 -26.70 9.61
CA ILE A 431 11.39 -25.24 9.52
C ILE A 431 11.36 -24.79 8.06
N LYS A 432 12.24 -25.32 7.20
CA LYS A 432 12.27 -25.00 5.77
C LYS A 432 10.92 -25.32 5.10
N SER A 433 10.33 -26.48 5.42
CA SER A 433 9.01 -26.86 4.90
C SER A 433 7.92 -25.89 5.36
N ARG A 434 7.89 -25.52 6.65
CA ARG A 434 6.87 -24.60 7.16
C ARG A 434 7.04 -23.19 6.59
N VAL A 435 8.28 -22.71 6.47
CA VAL A 435 8.58 -21.43 5.80
C VAL A 435 8.06 -21.42 4.37
N GLN A 436 8.25 -22.50 3.60
CA GLN A 436 7.69 -22.60 2.25
C GLN A 436 6.16 -22.52 2.27
N CYS A 437 5.48 -23.25 3.16
CA CYS A 437 4.03 -23.16 3.29
C CYS A 437 3.56 -21.73 3.61
N VAL A 438 4.23 -21.03 4.53
CA VAL A 438 3.87 -19.66 4.89
C VAL A 438 4.10 -18.70 3.71
N VAL A 439 5.15 -18.89 2.92
CA VAL A 439 5.39 -18.12 1.68
C VAL A 439 4.28 -18.38 0.65
N ASP A 440 3.91 -19.64 0.44
CA ASP A 440 2.83 -20.04 -0.48
C ASP A 440 1.49 -19.44 -0.05
N GLU A 441 1.21 -19.44 1.25
CA GLU A 441 0.04 -18.80 1.86
C GLU A 441 0.03 -17.26 1.65
N ILE A 442 1.19 -16.59 1.75
CA ILE A 442 1.30 -15.15 1.42
C ILE A 442 0.95 -14.94 -0.06
N CYS A 443 1.57 -15.71 -0.96
CA CYS A 443 1.31 -15.64 -2.39
C CYS A 443 -0.16 -15.90 -2.74
N ALA A 444 -0.80 -16.84 -2.06
CA ALA A 444 -2.23 -17.13 -2.22
C ALA A 444 -3.16 -15.98 -1.81
N SER A 445 -2.74 -15.08 -0.92
CA SER A 445 -3.54 -13.93 -0.51
C SER A 445 -3.41 -12.71 -1.42
N VAL A 446 -2.41 -12.70 -2.31
CA VAL A 446 -2.15 -11.56 -3.22
C VAL A 446 -3.36 -11.21 -4.08
N PRO A 447 -4.05 -12.16 -4.74
CA PRO A 447 -5.21 -11.83 -5.57
C PRO A 447 -6.31 -11.11 -4.80
N TYR A 448 -6.54 -11.46 -3.54
CA TYR A 448 -7.55 -10.79 -2.70
C TYR A 448 -7.16 -9.36 -2.32
N HIS A 449 -5.87 -9.13 -2.05
CA HIS A 449 -5.35 -7.80 -1.71
C HIS A 449 -5.31 -6.84 -2.90
N VAL A 450 -5.04 -7.36 -4.08
CA VAL A 450 -4.69 -6.56 -5.26
C VAL A 450 -5.87 -6.45 -6.24
N GLY A 451 -6.71 -7.48 -6.35
CA GLY A 451 -7.84 -7.50 -7.28
C GLY A 451 -7.41 -7.48 -8.75
N ASP A 452 -8.27 -6.94 -9.61
CA ASP A 452 -7.96 -6.75 -11.03
C ASP A 452 -7.02 -5.55 -11.22
N MET A 453 -5.80 -5.86 -11.66
CA MET A 453 -4.79 -4.87 -12.04
C MET A 453 -4.35 -5.04 -13.50
N THR A 454 -5.14 -5.74 -14.34
CA THR A 454 -4.80 -5.94 -15.75
C THR A 454 -4.78 -4.63 -16.53
N GLU A 455 -5.67 -3.71 -16.15
CA GLU A 455 -5.69 -2.34 -16.63
C GLU A 455 -5.88 -1.39 -15.44
N PRO A 456 -5.21 -0.22 -15.39
CA PRO A 456 -5.55 0.81 -14.41
C PRO A 456 -6.92 1.36 -14.77
N ILE A 457 -7.96 0.84 -14.11
CA ILE A 457 -9.33 1.30 -14.27
C ILE A 457 -9.43 2.66 -13.59
N ASN A 458 -9.88 3.68 -14.32
CA ASN A 458 -10.23 4.94 -13.70
C ASN A 458 -11.57 4.77 -12.95
N PRO A 459 -11.56 4.76 -11.60
CA PRO A 459 -12.79 4.56 -10.83
C PRO A 459 -13.75 5.76 -10.90
N ILE A 460 -13.30 6.90 -11.45
CA ILE A 460 -14.06 8.16 -11.57
C ILE A 460 -14.80 8.25 -12.91
N HIS A 461 -14.32 7.57 -13.96
CA HIS A 461 -14.87 7.69 -15.32
C HIS A 461 -15.47 6.39 -15.87
N GLY A 462 -15.22 5.25 -15.23
CA GLY A 462 -15.95 4.02 -15.49
C GLY A 462 -17.35 4.09 -14.89
N THR A 463 -18.34 3.51 -15.57
CA THR A 463 -19.70 3.31 -15.02
C THR A 463 -19.73 2.34 -13.83
N TYR A 464 -18.63 1.61 -13.60
CA TYR A 464 -18.43 0.71 -12.48
C TYR A 464 -16.99 0.84 -11.96
N ILE A 465 -16.85 1.07 -10.67
CA ILE A 465 -15.60 0.76 -9.96
C ILE A 465 -15.64 -0.76 -9.77
N ASP A 466 -14.97 -1.49 -10.64
CA ASP A 466 -14.77 -2.92 -10.45
C ASP A 466 -13.69 -3.11 -9.37
N LEU A 467 -14.08 -2.88 -8.11
CA LEU A 467 -13.37 -3.43 -6.97
C LEU A 467 -13.67 -4.93 -7.00
N SER A 468 -13.09 -5.65 -7.94
CA SER A 468 -13.23 -7.10 -8.07
C SER A 468 -12.47 -7.75 -6.91
N HIS A 469 -12.94 -7.52 -5.69
CA HIS A 469 -12.54 -8.30 -4.54
C HIS A 469 -13.15 -9.67 -4.73
N ILE A 470 -12.34 -10.71 -4.55
CA ILE A 470 -12.83 -12.08 -4.55
C ILE A 470 -13.89 -12.18 -3.46
N GLU A 471 -15.14 -12.38 -3.88
CA GLU A 471 -16.26 -12.47 -2.95
C GLU A 471 -16.17 -13.77 -2.14
N MET A 472 -16.45 -13.66 -0.85
CA MET A 472 -16.63 -14.82 0.00
C MET A 472 -17.89 -15.59 -0.43
N PRO A 473 -17.85 -16.93 -0.52
CA PRO A 473 -19.01 -17.72 -0.89
C PRO A 473 -20.23 -17.42 -0.01
N PRO A 474 -21.45 -17.34 -0.57
CA PRO A 474 -22.67 -16.98 0.18
C PRO A 474 -22.95 -17.86 1.40
N GLN A 475 -22.55 -19.13 1.36
CA GLN A 475 -22.76 -20.09 2.45
C GLN A 475 -21.94 -19.74 3.71
N THR A 476 -20.77 -19.12 3.55
CA THR A 476 -19.92 -18.67 4.67
C THR A 476 -20.46 -17.39 5.32
N ILE A 477 -21.19 -16.56 4.56
CA ILE A 477 -21.85 -15.35 5.09
C ILE A 477 -23.00 -15.72 6.04
N LEU A 478 -23.68 -16.85 5.78
CA LEU A 478 -24.81 -17.31 6.59
C LEU A 478 -24.37 -17.86 7.95
N THR A 479 -23.26 -18.60 8.04
CA THR A 479 -22.72 -19.09 9.32
C THR A 479 -22.21 -17.94 10.20
N ALA A 480 -21.56 -16.93 9.61
CA ALA A 480 -21.14 -15.71 10.32
C ALA A 480 -22.33 -14.86 10.82
N ARG A 481 -23.45 -14.83 10.07
CA ARG A 481 -24.69 -14.17 10.53
C ARG A 481 -25.36 -14.89 11.69
N GLN A 482 -25.20 -16.21 11.79
CA GLN A 482 -25.76 -17.00 12.89
C GLN A 482 -24.93 -16.88 14.18
N SER A 483 -23.60 -16.74 14.10
CA SER A 483 -22.74 -16.50 15.26
C SER A 483 -22.85 -15.08 15.83
N ALA A 484 -23.08 -14.08 15.00
CA ALA A 484 -23.27 -12.68 15.42
C ALA A 484 -24.65 -12.39 16.06
N GLY A 485 -25.59 -13.35 16.04
CA GLY A 485 -26.96 -13.18 16.52
C GLY A 485 -27.12 -13.01 18.05
N SER A 486 -26.04 -12.97 18.83
CA SER A 486 -26.09 -12.96 20.30
C SER A 486 -25.60 -11.68 20.99
N MET A 487 -25.34 -10.56 20.29
CA MET A 487 -24.83 -9.34 20.97
C MET A 487 -25.64 -8.05 20.75
N SER A 488 -26.32 -7.68 21.84
CA SER A 488 -26.88 -6.40 22.30
C SER A 488 -28.20 -5.86 21.69
N GLN A 489 -29.17 -5.68 22.58
CA GLN A 489 -30.49 -5.04 22.39
C GLN A 489 -30.43 -3.58 21.90
N HIS A 490 -29.25 -2.97 21.77
CA HIS A 490 -29.12 -1.54 21.49
C HIS A 490 -29.44 -1.17 20.02
N GLN A 491 -29.39 -2.13 19.09
CA GLN A 491 -29.70 -1.93 17.68
C GLN A 491 -31.20 -1.95 17.33
N ARG A 492 -32.08 -2.31 18.27
CA ARG A 492 -33.55 -2.29 18.03
C ARG A 492 -34.20 -0.92 18.25
N GLN A 493 -33.47 0.07 18.80
CA GLN A 493 -34.05 1.37 19.17
C GLN A 493 -33.89 2.48 18.12
N ILE A 494 -33.29 2.21 16.96
CA ILE A 494 -33.11 3.22 15.88
C ILE A 494 -34.11 3.04 14.73
N VAL A 495 -35.00 2.03 14.78
CA VAL A 495 -35.97 1.74 13.70
C VAL A 495 -37.43 2.00 14.11
N SER A 496 -37.70 2.71 15.22
CA SER A 496 -39.09 2.98 15.67
C SER A 496 -39.49 4.45 15.74
N SER A 497 -38.86 5.34 14.97
CA SER A 497 -39.27 6.74 14.91
C SER A 497 -39.24 7.29 13.49
N ASP A 498 -40.12 6.76 12.64
CA ASP A 498 -40.73 7.53 11.56
C ASP A 498 -41.97 8.24 12.14
N PRO A 499 -42.08 9.58 12.06
CA PRO A 499 -43.31 10.26 12.40
C PRO A 499 -44.30 10.12 11.25
N LYS A 500 -45.47 9.55 11.53
CA LYS A 500 -46.66 9.78 10.72
C LYS A 500 -47.20 11.18 11.01
N VAL A 501 -47.68 11.81 9.93
CA VAL A 501 -48.43 13.08 9.79
C VAL A 501 -47.55 14.30 9.53
#